data_AF-A0A6P8R3H6-F1
#
_entry.id   AF-A0A6P8R3H6-F1
#
_cell.length_a   1.000
_cell.length_b   1.000
_cell.length_c   1.000
_cell.angle_alpha   90.00
_cell.angle_beta   90.00
_cell.angle_gamma   90.00
#
_symmetry.space_group_name_H-M   'P 1'
#
loop_
_entity.id
_entity.type
_entity.pdbx_description
1 polymer ?
#
loop_
_entity_poly.entity_id
_entity_poly.type
_entity_poly.pdbx_seq_one_letter_code
_entity_poly.pdbx_strand_id
1 'polypeptide(L)'
;MEAKEEHWVEKLFSPHFSAQDFLEQPHKPEASTSENQARERAKRVEEIYNTAVKKFQEEKKLKSKRFHSSLIVSDCEPKLKEESQRHLIAKKQERNNACCGDANVSLSGEEFCKDIEDCCIWNKRELATLRQEMNRKHCEGFSQRMQLSAMKLELADFKVRYKKAEEDLDNMERKLAKSRRETKCKAVLLEQTQKDILKKNLELQVLKEELEEKSSNVNNVNRDLLNAKKEIQELGQRNQDLQQELKTLKQDHELPSITTTEKAKLQFELEIKKLHREIETCERELNAEKLQHARDLKALEVLRKHFASLPLSKLPNSFQIKYLDS
;
A
#
# COMPACT_ATOMS: atom_id res chain seq x y z
N MET A 1 7.64 -7.39 -56.76
CA MET A 1 7.08 -7.31 -55.40
C MET A 1 6.90 -8.74 -54.94
N GLU A 2 7.94 -9.27 -54.29
CA GLU A 2 7.93 -10.65 -53.76
C GLU A 2 6.99 -10.72 -52.55
N ALA A 3 6.08 -11.68 -52.59
CA ALA A 3 5.26 -12.07 -51.45
C ALA A 3 6.19 -12.70 -50.40
N LYS A 4 6.34 -12.03 -49.26
CA LYS A 4 7.06 -12.59 -48.12
C LYS A 4 6.26 -13.77 -47.57
N GLU A 5 6.81 -14.97 -47.66
CA GLU A 5 6.27 -16.15 -46.99
C GLU A 5 6.29 -15.94 -45.47
N GLU A 6 5.11 -16.04 -44.85
CA GLU A 6 4.92 -15.94 -43.41
C GLU A 6 5.57 -17.13 -42.70
N HIS A 7 6.35 -16.84 -41.66
CA HIS A 7 7.13 -17.83 -40.91
C HIS A 7 6.19 -18.78 -40.15
N TRP A 8 6.48 -20.09 -40.11
CA TRP A 8 5.59 -21.10 -39.50
C TRP A 8 5.22 -20.82 -38.02
N VAL A 9 6.05 -20.06 -37.31
CA VAL A 9 5.81 -19.58 -35.95
C VAL A 9 4.63 -18.59 -35.90
N GLU A 10 4.47 -17.71 -36.89
CA GLU A 10 3.36 -16.74 -36.96
C GLU A 10 2.02 -17.43 -37.26
N LYS A 11 2.05 -18.63 -37.90
CA LYS A 11 0.87 -19.48 -38.10
C LYS A 11 0.40 -20.20 -36.83
N LEU A 12 1.32 -20.56 -35.94
CA LEU A 12 0.99 -21.25 -34.69
C LEU A 12 0.77 -20.29 -33.52
N PHE A 13 1.40 -19.11 -33.57
CA PHE A 13 1.31 -18.05 -32.58
C PHE A 13 1.07 -16.72 -33.30
N SER A 14 -0.13 -16.55 -33.86
CA SER A 14 -0.51 -15.28 -34.46
C SER A 14 -0.41 -14.18 -33.40
N PRO A 15 0.35 -13.10 -33.63
CA PRO A 15 0.47 -12.01 -32.67
C PRO A 15 -0.92 -11.47 -32.35
N HIS A 16 -1.35 -11.57 -31.09
CA HIS A 16 -2.67 -11.07 -30.65
C HIS A 16 -2.76 -9.54 -30.65
N PHE A 17 -1.65 -8.85 -30.94
CA PHE A 17 -1.57 -7.41 -30.99
C PHE A 17 -0.67 -7.00 -32.17
N SER A 18 -1.22 -6.19 -33.06
CA SER A 18 -0.49 -5.50 -34.12
C SER A 18 -0.03 -4.11 -33.63
N ALA A 19 0.94 -3.51 -34.31
CA ALA A 19 1.37 -2.14 -34.03
C ALA A 19 0.24 -1.10 -34.22
N GLN A 20 -0.83 -1.46 -34.95
CA GLN A 20 -2.02 -0.63 -35.13
C GLN A 20 -2.99 -0.71 -33.93
N ASP A 21 -3.00 -1.82 -33.18
CA ASP A 21 -3.82 -1.95 -31.96
C ASP A 21 -3.36 -1.03 -30.82
N PHE A 22 -2.09 -0.60 -30.84
CA PHE A 22 -1.55 0.40 -29.92
C PHE A 22 -1.96 1.84 -30.26
N LEU A 23 -2.36 2.11 -31.50
CA LEU A 23 -2.72 3.45 -31.97
C LEU A 23 -4.23 3.68 -32.01
N GLU A 24 -5.03 2.61 -32.12
CA GLU A 24 -6.49 2.69 -32.24
C GLU A 24 -7.26 2.48 -30.94
N GLN A 25 -6.61 2.15 -29.82
CA GLN A 25 -7.29 2.23 -28.52
C GLN A 25 -7.41 3.70 -28.09
N PRO A 26 -8.63 4.25 -27.93
CA PRO A 26 -8.82 5.47 -27.17
C PRO A 26 -8.57 5.12 -25.70
N HIS A 27 -7.31 5.09 -25.30
CA HIS A 27 -6.91 5.06 -23.91
C HIS A 27 -7.46 6.35 -23.30
N LYS A 28 -8.64 6.28 -22.66
CA LYS A 28 -9.08 7.33 -21.73
C LYS A 28 -8.02 7.39 -20.64
N PRO A 29 -7.26 8.50 -20.52
CA PRO A 29 -6.32 8.60 -19.43
C PRO A 29 -7.13 8.70 -18.13
N GLU A 30 -6.74 7.90 -17.14
CA GLU A 30 -7.21 7.98 -15.75
C GLU A 30 -6.94 9.37 -15.10
N ALA A 31 -6.36 10.32 -15.84
CA ALA A 31 -6.30 11.74 -15.50
C ALA A 31 -7.68 12.33 -15.17
N SER A 32 -8.76 11.81 -15.76
CA SER A 32 -10.11 12.34 -15.56
C SER A 32 -10.71 12.10 -14.17
N THR A 33 -10.25 11.12 -13.38
CA THR A 33 -10.72 10.94 -11.99
C THR A 33 -9.86 11.74 -10.99
N SER A 34 -8.56 11.81 -11.22
CA SER A 34 -7.59 12.59 -10.43
C SER A 34 -7.85 14.10 -10.53
N GLU A 35 -8.05 14.63 -11.74
CA GLU A 35 -8.27 16.05 -11.97
C GLU A 35 -9.62 16.52 -11.42
N ASN A 36 -10.66 15.69 -11.53
CA ASN A 36 -11.97 15.98 -10.95
C ASN A 36 -11.93 15.99 -9.42
N GLN A 37 -11.20 15.05 -8.78
CA GLN A 37 -10.99 15.06 -7.33
C GLN A 37 -10.17 16.27 -6.87
N ALA A 38 -9.15 16.67 -7.63
CA ALA A 38 -8.36 17.86 -7.34
C ALA A 38 -9.21 19.14 -7.44
N ARG A 39 -10.06 19.26 -8.47
CA ARG A 39 -11.00 20.37 -8.67
C ARG A 39 -12.05 20.43 -7.55
N GLU A 40 -12.54 19.28 -7.11
CA GLU A 40 -13.51 19.20 -6.03
C GLU A 40 -12.90 19.55 -4.66
N ARG A 41 -11.63 19.19 -4.42
CA ARG A 41 -10.87 19.63 -3.24
C ARG A 41 -10.61 21.14 -3.28
N ALA A 42 -10.25 21.69 -4.43
CA ALA A 42 -10.04 23.13 -4.60
C ALA A 42 -11.32 23.93 -4.29
N LYS A 43 -12.48 23.48 -4.82
CA LYS A 43 -13.79 24.07 -4.50
C LYS A 43 -14.11 24.04 -3.01
N ARG A 44 -13.88 22.91 -2.33
CA ARG A 44 -14.10 22.81 -0.88
C ARG A 44 -13.22 23.78 -0.08
N VAL A 45 -11.96 23.94 -0.48
CA VAL A 45 -11.04 24.89 0.17
C VAL A 45 -11.48 26.33 -0.05
N GLU A 46 -11.92 26.67 -1.27
CA GLU A 46 -12.45 27.99 -1.62
C GLU A 46 -13.73 28.32 -0.82
N GLU A 47 -14.64 27.35 -0.68
CA GLU A 47 -15.86 27.49 0.13
C GLU A 47 -15.56 27.73 1.62
N ILE A 48 -14.57 27.01 2.17
CA ILE A 48 -14.13 27.19 3.57
C ILE A 48 -13.54 28.59 3.76
N TYR A 49 -12.69 29.03 2.83
CA TYR A 49 -12.08 30.36 2.88
C TYR A 49 -13.13 31.46 2.79
N ASN A 50 -14.04 31.39 1.84
CA ASN A 50 -15.11 32.37 1.65
C ASN A 50 -16.06 32.40 2.87
N THR A 51 -16.34 31.25 3.47
CA THR A 51 -17.14 31.16 4.71
C THR A 51 -16.42 31.82 5.88
N ALA A 52 -15.12 31.61 6.03
CA ALA A 52 -14.32 32.23 7.09
C ALA A 52 -14.24 33.75 6.92
N VAL A 53 -14.03 34.24 5.69
CA VAL A 53 -14.01 35.67 5.37
C VAL A 53 -15.36 36.32 5.68
N LYS A 54 -16.47 35.67 5.30
CA LYS A 54 -17.83 36.17 5.58
C LYS A 54 -18.09 36.25 7.09
N LYS A 55 -17.74 35.20 7.85
CA LYS A 55 -17.86 35.19 9.31
C LYS A 55 -17.02 36.28 9.97
N PHE A 56 -15.79 36.51 9.49
CA PHE A 56 -14.92 37.57 10.01
C PHE A 56 -15.49 38.98 9.74
N GLN A 57 -16.04 39.21 8.55
CA GLN A 57 -16.68 40.47 8.20
C GLN A 57 -17.98 40.70 8.99
N GLU A 58 -18.79 39.66 9.19
CA GLU A 58 -19.99 39.70 10.03
C GLU A 58 -19.64 39.97 11.50
N GLU A 59 -18.60 39.33 12.04
CA GLU A 59 -18.11 39.57 13.40
C GLU A 59 -17.58 41.00 13.56
N LYS A 60 -16.90 41.55 12.57
CA LYS A 60 -16.48 42.97 12.55
C LYS A 60 -17.69 43.91 12.55
N LYS A 61 -18.74 43.59 11.77
CA LYS A 61 -20.01 44.36 11.76
C LYS A 61 -20.77 44.24 13.10
N LEU A 62 -20.77 43.07 13.74
CA LEU A 62 -21.35 42.85 15.07
C LEU A 62 -20.59 43.63 16.15
N LYS A 63 -19.26 43.66 16.10
CA LYS A 63 -18.44 44.47 17.01
C LYS A 63 -18.69 45.97 16.80
N SER A 64 -18.74 46.44 15.55
CA SER A 64 -19.10 47.84 15.24
C SER A 64 -20.52 48.21 15.70
N LYS A 65 -21.50 47.31 15.55
CA LYS A 65 -22.86 47.51 16.12
C LYS A 65 -22.86 47.50 17.65
N ARG A 66 -22.03 46.67 18.31
CA ARG A 66 -21.87 46.67 19.77
C ARG A 66 -21.33 48.00 20.31
N PHE A 67 -20.40 48.64 19.59
CA PHE A 67 -19.87 49.96 19.94
C PHE A 67 -20.90 51.10 19.76
N HIS A 68 -21.90 50.93 18.88
CA HIS A 68 -23.00 51.91 18.75
C HIS A 68 -24.15 51.65 19.73
N SER A 69 -24.39 50.40 20.15
CA SER A 69 -25.42 50.07 21.15
C SER A 69 -24.97 50.32 22.60
N SER A 70 -23.66 50.32 22.89
CA SER A 70 -23.14 50.67 24.22
C SER A 70 -23.14 52.18 24.50
N LEU A 71 -23.49 53.01 23.51
CA LEU A 71 -23.62 54.46 23.67
C LEU A 71 -25.06 54.90 24.05
N ILE A 72 -26.04 54.00 24.03
CA ILE A 72 -27.47 54.34 24.19
C ILE A 72 -28.09 53.77 25.48
N VAL A 73 -27.36 53.00 26.29
CA VAL A 73 -27.85 52.49 27.59
C VAL A 73 -26.94 52.96 28.71
N SER A 74 -26.96 54.27 28.98
CA SER A 74 -26.48 54.86 30.23
C SER A 74 -26.97 56.31 30.34
N ASP A 75 -28.27 56.55 30.22
CA ASP A 75 -28.86 57.84 30.59
C ASP A 75 -30.27 57.61 31.14
N CYS A 76 -30.37 57.60 32.48
CA CYS A 76 -31.52 57.79 33.39
C CYS A 76 -31.00 57.36 34.78
N GLU A 77 -30.91 58.14 35.86
CA GLU A 77 -31.27 59.51 36.24
C GLU A 77 -30.67 59.68 37.70
N PRO A 78 -30.86 60.76 38.48
CA PRO A 78 -29.99 61.94 38.51
C PRO A 78 -29.60 62.48 39.93
N LYS A 79 -28.79 63.57 39.94
CA LYS A 79 -28.56 64.60 41.02
C LYS A 79 -27.60 64.15 42.16
N LEU A 80 -26.57 64.90 42.55
CA LEU A 80 -26.47 66.34 42.82
C LEU A 80 -25.07 66.90 42.52
N LYS A 81 -25.08 68.18 42.13
CA LYS A 81 -23.98 69.06 41.75
C LYS A 81 -23.03 69.35 42.92
N GLU A 82 -21.72 69.38 42.65
CA GLU A 82 -20.93 70.58 42.92
C GLU A 82 -19.68 70.65 42.02
N GLU A 83 -19.63 71.74 41.29
CA GLU A 83 -18.69 72.17 40.26
C GLU A 83 -17.61 73.00 40.98
N SER A 84 -16.31 72.86 40.74
CA SER A 84 -15.64 73.69 39.74
C SER A 84 -14.12 73.44 39.77
N GLN A 85 -13.53 73.20 38.60
CA GLN A 85 -12.09 73.38 38.37
C GLN A 85 -11.88 74.24 37.12
N ARG A 86 -11.58 75.53 37.38
CA ARG A 86 -10.68 76.45 36.66
C ARG A 86 -10.87 76.66 35.14
N HIS A 87 -11.08 77.91 34.73
CA HIS A 87 -10.05 78.75 34.06
C HIS A 87 -10.60 80.15 33.71
N LEU A 88 -9.69 81.11 33.52
CA LEU A 88 -9.85 82.57 33.23
C LEU A 88 -9.99 83.39 34.52
N ILE A 89 -9.06 84.28 34.89
CA ILE A 89 -8.67 85.50 34.17
C ILE A 89 -7.21 85.88 34.50
N ALA A 90 -6.46 86.26 33.47
CA ALA A 90 -5.24 87.04 33.57
C ALA A 90 -5.57 88.54 33.61
N LYS A 91 -5.08 89.27 34.62
CA LYS A 91 -4.40 90.59 34.51
C LYS A 91 -4.25 91.27 35.88
N LYS A 92 -3.00 91.69 36.15
CA LYS A 92 -2.54 92.81 37.00
C LYS A 92 -2.92 92.73 38.49
N GLN A 93 -2.04 92.96 39.46
CA GLN A 93 -1.05 94.02 39.54
C GLN A 93 -0.01 93.69 40.62
N GLU A 94 1.23 94.08 40.34
CA GLU A 94 2.33 94.27 41.29
C GLU A 94 1.88 94.64 42.71
N ARG A 95 2.43 93.92 43.69
CA ARG A 95 3.07 94.55 44.84
C ARG A 95 4.13 93.63 45.42
N ASN A 96 5.36 94.08 45.25
CA ASN A 96 6.53 93.65 45.98
C ASN A 96 6.23 93.63 47.49
N ASN A 97 6.69 92.60 48.18
CA ASN A 97 7.17 92.73 49.56
C ASN A 97 8.19 91.63 49.83
N ALA A 98 9.39 91.88 49.30
CA ALA A 98 10.62 91.47 49.95
C ALA A 98 10.93 92.53 51.02
N CYS A 99 11.00 92.13 52.28
CA CYS A 99 11.81 92.73 53.36
C CYS A 99 11.48 91.91 54.62
N CYS A 100 12.42 91.41 55.41
CA CYS A 100 13.57 92.15 55.91
C CYS A 100 14.82 91.26 56.02
N GLY A 101 15.82 91.60 55.22
CA GLY A 101 17.20 91.57 55.68
C GLY A 101 17.51 92.91 56.32
N ASP A 102 18.01 92.85 57.55
CA ASP A 102 18.96 93.73 58.24
C ASP A 102 19.02 95.23 57.89
N ALA A 103 18.84 96.08 58.90
CA ALA A 103 19.33 97.46 58.89
C ALA A 103 19.58 97.97 60.32
N ASN A 104 20.80 97.73 60.77
CA ASN A 104 21.45 98.50 61.82
C ASN A 104 21.60 99.96 61.33
N VAL A 105 20.77 100.87 61.86
CA VAL A 105 20.93 102.32 61.67
C VAL A 105 20.87 102.97 63.05
N SER A 106 22.06 103.30 63.56
CA SER A 106 22.27 104.21 64.67
C SER A 106 21.77 105.61 64.28
N LEU A 107 20.68 106.06 64.88
CA LEU A 107 20.29 107.47 64.89
C LEU A 107 19.61 107.79 66.22
N SER A 108 20.25 108.71 66.93
CA SER A 108 19.92 109.30 68.21
C SER A 108 18.43 109.59 68.38
N GLY A 109 17.87 109.10 69.48
CA GLY A 109 16.47 109.22 69.86
C GLY A 109 16.23 108.58 71.22
N GLU A 110 17.07 108.93 72.20
CA GLU A 110 16.68 108.83 73.61
C GLU A 110 15.37 109.63 73.77
N GLU A 111 14.39 109.06 74.48
CA GLU A 111 13.11 109.66 74.90
C GLU A 111 11.81 109.44 74.10
N PHE A 112 11.74 108.59 73.06
CA PHE A 112 10.44 108.29 72.40
C PHE A 112 9.95 106.83 72.45
N CYS A 113 10.52 106.00 73.32
CA CYS A 113 10.19 104.57 73.43
C CYS A 113 9.58 104.14 74.78
N LYS A 114 9.16 105.07 75.64
CA LYS A 114 8.54 104.71 76.94
C LYS A 114 7.00 104.71 76.93
N ASP A 115 6.36 105.42 76.00
CA ASP A 115 4.88 105.59 76.03
C ASP A 115 4.10 104.62 75.12
N ILE A 116 4.79 103.74 74.37
CA ILE A 116 4.12 102.68 73.59
C ILE A 116 3.92 101.40 74.43
N GLU A 117 4.64 101.27 75.56
CA GLU A 117 4.48 100.13 76.47
C GLU A 117 3.09 100.14 77.16
N ASP A 118 2.44 101.30 77.28
CA ASP A 118 1.11 101.46 77.90
C ASP A 118 -0.08 101.24 76.95
N CYS A 119 0.15 101.03 75.65
CA CYS A 119 -0.91 100.71 74.69
C CYS A 119 -1.02 99.22 74.36
N CYS A 120 -0.11 98.39 74.89
CA CYS A 120 -0.18 96.94 74.72
C CYS A 120 -0.99 96.33 75.87
N ILE A 121 -2.20 95.87 75.59
CA ILE A 121 -3.08 95.15 76.55
C ILE A 121 -2.40 93.87 77.09
N TRP A 122 -1.35 93.38 76.42
CA TRP A 122 -0.67 92.12 76.70
C TRP A 122 0.65 92.35 77.43
N ASN A 123 0.90 91.60 78.50
CA ASN A 123 2.18 91.66 79.19
C ASN A 123 3.28 90.87 78.43
N LYS A 124 4.56 91.17 78.71
CA LYS A 124 5.72 90.52 78.05
C LYS A 124 5.69 88.98 78.13
N ARG A 125 5.13 88.40 79.19
CA ARG A 125 5.02 86.94 79.37
C ARG A 125 3.96 86.35 78.46
N GLU A 126 2.78 86.97 78.36
CA GLU A 126 1.69 86.54 77.48
C GLU A 126 2.09 86.59 76.00
N LEU A 127 2.82 87.63 75.59
CA LEU A 127 3.38 87.72 74.23
C LEU A 127 4.41 86.62 73.96
N ALA A 128 5.26 86.28 74.93
CA ALA A 128 6.21 85.18 74.79
C ALA A 128 5.50 83.82 74.67
N THR A 129 4.48 83.57 75.49
CA THR A 129 3.66 82.35 75.41
C THR A 129 2.91 82.25 74.08
N LEU A 130 2.31 83.34 73.59
CA LEU A 130 1.62 83.35 72.29
C LEU A 130 2.59 83.06 71.14
N ARG A 131 3.79 83.66 71.15
CA ARG A 131 4.83 83.38 70.14
C ARG A 131 5.30 81.93 70.20
N GLN A 132 5.50 81.38 71.39
CA GLN A 132 5.86 79.97 71.57
C GLN A 132 4.76 79.03 71.05
N GLU A 133 3.50 79.33 71.35
CA GLU A 133 2.33 78.57 70.88
C GLU A 133 2.21 78.62 69.36
N MET A 134 2.32 79.81 68.77
CA MET A 134 2.30 80.00 67.32
C MET A 134 3.43 79.24 66.62
N ASN A 135 4.65 79.29 67.16
CA ASN A 135 5.79 78.55 66.64
C ASN A 135 5.57 77.03 66.77
N ARG A 136 5.03 76.55 67.90
CA ARG A 136 4.69 75.14 68.08
C ARG A 136 3.64 74.69 67.05
N LYS A 137 2.56 75.45 66.87
CA LYS A 137 1.52 75.16 65.87
C LYS A 137 2.04 75.20 64.45
N HIS A 138 2.95 76.13 64.13
CA HIS A 138 3.61 76.18 62.84
C HIS A 138 4.47 74.94 62.59
N CYS A 139 5.29 74.52 63.57
CA CYS A 139 6.11 73.32 63.48
C CYS A 139 5.26 72.03 63.40
N GLU A 140 4.18 71.92 64.19
CA GLU A 140 3.20 70.83 64.11
C GLU A 140 2.56 70.77 62.71
N GLY A 141 2.10 71.91 62.20
CA GLY A 141 1.49 72.01 60.86
C GLY A 141 2.48 71.68 59.73
N PHE A 142 3.75 72.08 59.87
CA PHE A 142 4.81 71.70 58.94
C PHE A 142 5.09 70.20 58.98
N SER A 143 5.21 69.61 60.17
CA SER A 143 5.41 68.17 60.36
C SER A 143 4.26 67.34 59.76
N GLN A 144 3.01 67.73 60.03
CA GLN A 144 1.83 67.09 59.45
C GLN A 144 1.80 67.20 57.92
N ARG A 145 2.17 68.36 57.36
CA ARG A 145 2.25 68.55 55.91
C ARG A 145 3.31 67.64 55.28
N MET A 146 4.47 67.48 55.94
CA MET A 146 5.51 66.57 55.51
C MET A 146 5.05 65.11 55.54
N GLN A 147 4.43 64.67 56.65
CA GLN A 147 3.85 63.33 56.76
C GLN A 147 2.80 63.06 55.68
N LEU A 148 1.91 64.02 55.42
CA LEU A 148 0.91 63.91 54.37
C LEU A 148 1.54 63.82 52.97
N SER A 149 2.63 64.54 52.72
CA SER A 149 3.37 64.43 51.45
C SER A 149 4.05 63.06 51.27
N ALA A 150 4.63 62.51 52.34
CA ALA A 150 5.23 61.17 52.33
C ALA A 150 4.17 60.09 52.08
N MET A 151 3.04 60.15 52.78
CA MET A 151 1.91 59.23 52.60
C MET A 151 1.33 59.30 51.18
N LYS A 152 1.26 60.50 50.57
CA LYS A 152 0.85 60.65 49.16
C LYS A 152 1.82 59.99 48.19
N LEU A 153 3.13 60.09 48.45
CA LEU A 153 4.16 59.46 47.63
C LEU A 153 4.09 57.93 47.74
N GLU A 154 3.96 57.40 48.95
CA GLU A 154 3.78 55.97 49.19
C GLU A 154 2.52 55.44 48.48
N LEU A 155 1.40 56.17 48.56
CA LEU A 155 0.16 55.79 47.88
C LEU A 155 0.32 55.79 46.35
N ALA A 156 1.07 56.74 45.79
CA ALA A 156 1.38 56.74 44.36
C ALA A 156 2.25 55.53 43.96
N ASP A 157 3.27 55.21 44.76
CA ASP A 157 4.12 54.04 44.55
C ASP A 157 3.34 52.72 44.66
N PHE A 158 2.49 52.57 45.68
CA PHE A 158 1.60 51.41 45.82
C PHE A 158 0.66 51.27 44.61
N LYS A 159 0.11 52.37 44.08
CA LYS A 159 -0.73 52.33 42.86
C LYS A 159 0.05 51.83 41.64
N VAL A 160 1.30 52.25 41.48
CA VAL A 160 2.16 51.78 40.38
C VAL A 160 2.47 50.30 40.54
N ARG A 161 2.86 49.86 41.75
CA ARG A 161 3.13 48.45 42.06
C ARG A 161 1.89 47.57 41.85
N TYR A 162 0.72 48.04 42.27
CA TYR A 162 -0.54 47.33 42.07
C TYR A 162 -0.85 47.12 40.58
N LYS A 163 -0.79 48.18 39.77
CA LYS A 163 -1.01 48.08 38.32
C LYS A 163 -0.03 47.12 37.65
N LYS A 164 1.25 47.18 38.04
CA LYS A 164 2.26 46.25 37.52
C LYS A 164 1.93 44.80 37.88
N ALA A 165 1.52 44.54 39.11
CA ALA A 165 1.13 43.20 39.56
C ALA A 165 -0.12 42.69 38.81
N GLU A 166 -1.08 43.56 38.52
CA GLU A 166 -2.27 43.25 37.72
C GLU A 166 -1.89 42.88 36.27
N GLU A 167 -1.03 43.66 35.63
CA GLU A 167 -0.52 43.37 34.27
C GLU A 167 0.28 42.05 34.22
N ASP A 168 1.09 41.78 35.24
CA ASP A 168 1.84 40.53 35.36
C ASP A 168 0.91 39.33 35.55
N LEU A 169 -0.14 39.47 36.35
CA LEU A 169 -1.16 38.44 36.54
C LEU A 169 -1.89 38.13 35.23
N ASP A 170 -2.38 39.16 34.53
CA ASP A 170 -3.03 39.02 33.22
C ASP A 170 -2.11 38.36 32.17
N ASN A 171 -0.81 38.65 32.22
CA ASN A 171 0.17 38.01 31.34
C ASN A 171 0.35 36.52 31.68
N MET A 172 0.43 36.17 32.97
CA MET A 172 0.56 34.79 33.41
C MET A 172 -0.70 33.96 33.10
N GLU A 173 -1.89 34.53 33.28
CA GLU A 173 -3.15 33.88 32.90
C GLU A 173 -3.23 33.61 31.40
N ARG A 174 -2.81 34.56 30.55
CA ARG A 174 -2.73 34.35 29.10
C ARG A 174 -1.76 33.24 28.73
N LYS A 175 -0.58 33.18 29.36
CA LYS A 175 0.41 32.11 29.16
C LYS A 175 -0.14 30.76 29.60
N LEU A 176 -0.81 30.70 30.75
CA LEU A 176 -1.43 29.49 31.27
C LEU A 176 -2.55 28.98 30.33
N ALA A 177 -3.39 29.89 29.82
CA ALA A 177 -4.43 29.54 28.86
C ALA A 177 -3.83 29.00 27.55
N LYS A 178 -2.74 29.60 27.04
CA LYS A 178 -2.01 29.10 25.87
C LYS A 178 -1.43 27.70 26.12
N SER A 179 -0.73 27.51 27.23
CA SER A 179 -0.16 26.21 27.62
C SER A 179 -1.25 25.13 27.74
N ARG A 180 -2.39 25.44 28.37
CA ARG A 180 -3.52 24.51 28.47
C ARG A 180 -4.07 24.10 27.11
N ARG A 181 -4.18 25.04 26.15
CA ARG A 181 -4.62 24.72 24.78
C ARG A 181 -3.60 23.82 24.08
N GLU A 182 -2.31 24.13 24.18
CA GLU A 182 -1.25 23.31 23.58
C GLU A 182 -1.24 21.89 24.15
N THR A 183 -1.39 21.73 25.46
CA THR A 183 -1.47 20.42 26.12
C THR A 183 -2.68 19.63 25.61
N LYS A 184 -3.86 20.26 25.48
CA LYS A 184 -5.04 19.60 24.91
C LYS A 184 -4.81 19.16 23.47
N CYS A 185 -4.21 20.00 22.63
CA CYS A 185 -3.88 19.64 21.25
C CYS A 185 -2.90 18.46 21.18
N LYS A 186 -1.85 18.47 22.02
CA LYS A 186 -0.88 17.36 22.10
C LYS A 186 -1.52 16.06 22.59
N ALA A 187 -2.46 16.12 23.53
CA ALA A 187 -3.19 14.94 24.00
C ALA A 187 -4.02 14.31 22.88
N VAL A 188 -4.77 15.11 22.11
CA VAL A 188 -5.53 14.62 20.94
C VAL A 188 -4.60 14.01 19.89
N LEU A 189 -3.46 14.64 19.62
CA LEU A 189 -2.48 14.09 18.68
C LEU A 189 -1.94 12.73 19.17
N LEU A 190 -1.60 12.61 20.45
CA LEU A 190 -1.15 11.35 21.06
C LEU A 190 -2.19 10.25 20.93
N GLU A 191 -3.46 10.54 21.24
CA GLU A 191 -4.55 9.56 21.10
C GLU A 191 -4.70 9.10 19.64
N GLN A 192 -4.58 10.02 18.68
CA GLN A 192 -4.64 9.67 17.26
C GLN A 192 -3.46 8.79 16.86
N THR A 193 -2.23 9.15 17.25
CA THR A 193 -1.05 8.34 16.98
C THR A 193 -1.15 6.96 17.61
N GLN A 194 -1.67 6.83 18.84
CA GLN A 194 -1.91 5.53 19.48
C GLN A 194 -2.90 4.68 18.68
N LYS A 195 -4.00 5.26 18.20
CA LYS A 195 -4.96 4.54 17.34
C LYS A 195 -4.31 4.06 16.05
N ASP A 196 -3.48 4.88 15.43
CA ASP A 196 -2.81 4.53 14.18
C ASP A 196 -1.75 3.43 14.41
N ILE A 197 -1.00 3.48 15.52
CA ILE A 197 -0.11 2.40 15.93
C ILE A 197 -0.88 1.09 16.12
N LEU A 198 -2.02 1.11 16.80
CA LEU A 198 -2.84 -0.09 17.00
C LEU A 198 -3.34 -0.67 15.67
N LYS A 199 -3.80 0.18 14.74
CA LYS A 199 -4.19 -0.27 13.39
C LYS A 199 -3.03 -0.91 12.64
N LYS A 200 -1.85 -0.27 12.65
CA LYS A 200 -0.65 -0.82 11.99
C LYS A 200 -0.19 -2.12 12.63
N ASN A 201 -0.30 -2.27 13.94
CA ASN A 201 0.02 -3.53 14.61
C ASN A 201 -0.94 -4.66 14.20
N LEU A 202 -2.24 -4.36 14.04
CA LEU A 202 -3.20 -5.34 13.53
C LEU A 202 -2.89 -5.73 12.08
N GLU A 203 -2.61 -4.76 11.20
CA GLU A 203 -2.18 -5.03 9.83
C GLU A 203 -0.92 -5.91 9.79
N LEU A 204 0.09 -5.61 10.64
CA LEU A 204 1.32 -6.40 10.74
C LEU A 204 1.05 -7.83 11.23
N GLN A 205 0.11 -8.01 12.17
CA GLN A 205 -0.24 -9.35 12.65
C GLN A 205 -0.89 -10.17 11.53
N VAL A 206 -1.83 -9.59 10.78
CA VAL A 206 -2.46 -10.26 9.63
C VAL A 206 -1.42 -10.65 8.59
N LEU A 207 -0.52 -9.73 8.22
CA LEU A 207 0.56 -10.03 7.26
C LEU A 207 1.50 -11.12 7.76
N LYS A 208 1.74 -11.20 9.06
CA LYS A 208 2.55 -12.27 9.66
C LYS A 208 1.85 -13.61 9.56
N GLU A 209 0.56 -13.67 9.88
CA GLU A 209 -0.27 -14.88 9.75
C GLU A 209 -0.33 -15.36 8.28
N GLU A 210 -0.54 -14.45 7.33
CA GLU A 210 -0.50 -14.75 5.90
C GLU A 210 0.88 -15.29 5.47
N LEU A 211 1.97 -14.69 5.95
CA LEU A 211 3.32 -15.16 5.64
C LEU A 211 3.58 -16.57 6.18
N GLU A 212 3.13 -16.85 7.40
CA GLU A 212 3.21 -18.18 8.01
C GLU A 212 2.40 -19.21 7.21
N GLU A 213 1.18 -18.85 6.78
CA GLU A 213 0.35 -19.69 5.92
C GLU A 213 1.04 -19.97 4.57
N LYS A 214 1.56 -18.94 3.89
CA LYS A 214 2.28 -19.10 2.62
C LYS A 214 3.54 -19.95 2.78
N SER A 215 4.28 -19.77 3.87
CA SER A 215 5.45 -20.60 4.19
C SER A 215 5.07 -22.07 4.36
N SER A 216 3.98 -22.34 5.10
CA SER A 216 3.44 -23.68 5.25
C SER A 216 3.01 -24.30 3.91
N ASN A 217 2.35 -23.52 3.06
CA ASN A 217 1.95 -23.96 1.71
C ASN A 217 3.16 -24.30 0.84
N VAL A 218 4.20 -23.47 0.83
CA VAL A 218 5.45 -23.75 0.10
C VAL A 218 6.10 -25.05 0.60
N ASN A 219 6.12 -25.28 1.91
CA ASN A 219 6.65 -26.51 2.48
C ASN A 219 5.84 -27.75 2.06
N ASN A 220 4.51 -27.64 1.99
CA ASN A 220 3.65 -28.72 1.51
C ASN A 220 3.88 -29.00 0.01
N VAL A 221 3.88 -27.96 -0.83
CA VAL A 221 4.17 -28.10 -2.28
C VAL A 221 5.55 -28.70 -2.53
N ASN A 222 6.57 -28.32 -1.75
CA ASN A 222 7.89 -28.92 -1.84
C ASN A 222 7.88 -30.41 -1.47
N ARG A 223 7.08 -30.80 -0.48
CA ARG A 223 6.90 -32.22 -0.11
C ARG A 223 6.23 -33.00 -1.25
N ASP A 224 5.17 -32.44 -1.84
CA ASP A 224 4.45 -33.05 -2.95
C ASP A 224 5.34 -33.18 -4.18
N LEU A 225 6.15 -32.16 -4.48
CA LEU A 225 7.15 -32.19 -5.54
C LEU A 225 8.18 -33.31 -5.33
N LEU A 226 8.65 -33.48 -4.09
CA LEU A 226 9.62 -34.52 -3.76
C LEU A 226 9.01 -35.92 -3.88
N ASN A 227 7.74 -36.08 -3.49
CA ASN A 227 7.00 -37.33 -3.66
C ASN A 227 6.78 -37.64 -5.13
N ALA A 228 6.30 -36.67 -5.93
CA ALA A 228 6.13 -36.83 -7.37
C ALA A 228 7.44 -37.20 -8.08
N LYS A 229 8.57 -36.61 -7.66
CA LYS A 229 9.90 -37.00 -8.19
C LYS A 229 10.25 -38.45 -7.87
N LYS A 230 9.95 -38.93 -6.66
CA LYS A 230 10.16 -40.34 -6.28
C LYS A 230 9.27 -41.27 -7.11
N GLU A 231 7.98 -40.94 -7.25
CA GLU A 231 7.04 -41.72 -8.07
C GLU A 231 7.49 -41.79 -9.53
N ILE A 232 7.96 -40.68 -10.12
CA ILE A 232 8.51 -40.66 -11.49
C ILE A 232 9.73 -41.59 -11.59
N GLN A 233 10.62 -41.59 -10.60
CA GLN A 233 11.78 -42.46 -10.58
C GLN A 233 11.38 -43.94 -10.47
N GLU A 234 10.43 -44.27 -9.59
CA GLU A 234 9.91 -45.63 -9.40
C GLU A 234 9.20 -46.15 -10.66
N LEU A 235 8.34 -45.33 -11.27
CA LEU A 235 7.69 -45.66 -12.55
C LEU A 235 8.71 -45.79 -13.68
N GLY A 236 9.74 -44.95 -13.69
CA GLY A 236 10.85 -45.03 -14.64
C GLY A 236 11.58 -46.36 -14.54
N GLN A 237 11.91 -46.80 -13.32
CA GLN A 237 12.52 -48.12 -13.08
C GLN A 237 11.59 -49.25 -13.53
N ARG A 238 10.32 -49.22 -13.13
CA ARG A 238 9.35 -50.25 -13.50
C ARG A 238 9.14 -50.34 -15.01
N ASN A 239 9.16 -49.22 -15.73
CA ASN A 239 9.08 -49.20 -17.18
C ASN A 239 10.33 -49.82 -17.82
N GLN A 240 11.52 -49.54 -17.28
CA GLN A 240 12.75 -50.21 -17.73
C GLN A 240 12.69 -51.73 -17.52
N ASP A 241 12.21 -52.18 -16.36
CA ASP A 241 12.05 -53.61 -16.04
C ASP A 241 11.05 -54.27 -17.02
N LEU A 242 9.88 -53.66 -17.23
CA LEU A 242 8.88 -54.12 -18.19
C LEU A 242 9.40 -54.16 -19.64
N GLN A 243 10.22 -53.18 -20.04
CA GLN A 243 10.86 -53.18 -21.36
C GLN A 243 11.85 -54.34 -21.50
N GLN A 244 12.56 -54.70 -20.43
CA GLN A 244 13.46 -55.86 -20.43
C GLN A 244 12.64 -57.16 -20.52
N GLU A 245 11.60 -57.32 -19.71
CA GLU A 245 10.69 -58.47 -19.76
C GLU A 245 10.06 -58.65 -21.14
N LEU A 246 9.65 -57.56 -21.78
CA LEU A 246 9.08 -57.59 -23.13
C LEU A 246 10.13 -58.03 -24.16
N LYS A 247 11.38 -57.55 -24.04
CA LYS A 247 12.48 -57.99 -24.92
C LYS A 247 12.79 -59.48 -24.76
N THR A 248 12.87 -59.99 -23.53
CA THR A 248 13.12 -61.41 -23.28
C THR A 248 11.96 -62.26 -23.79
N LEU A 249 10.72 -61.86 -23.52
CA LEU A 249 9.53 -62.57 -24.01
C LEU A 249 9.46 -62.62 -25.54
N LYS A 250 9.83 -61.53 -26.22
CA LYS A 250 9.94 -61.51 -27.69
C LYS A 250 11.00 -62.48 -28.18
N GLN A 251 12.19 -62.49 -27.59
CA GLN A 251 13.25 -63.43 -27.97
C GLN A 251 12.83 -64.88 -27.73
N ASP A 252 12.20 -65.15 -26.58
CA ASP A 252 11.69 -66.47 -26.20
C ASP A 252 10.56 -66.96 -27.12
N HIS A 253 9.80 -66.06 -27.77
CA HIS A 253 8.78 -66.43 -28.75
C HIS A 253 9.33 -66.53 -30.18
N GLU A 254 10.19 -65.60 -30.59
CA GLU A 254 10.76 -65.55 -31.94
C GLU A 254 11.68 -66.74 -32.23
N LEU A 255 12.53 -67.14 -31.27
CA LEU A 255 13.46 -68.27 -31.47
C LEU A 255 12.74 -69.61 -31.72
N PRO A 256 11.74 -70.03 -30.91
CA PRO A 256 10.94 -71.23 -31.20
C PRO A 256 10.14 -71.11 -32.49
N SER A 257 9.57 -69.94 -32.79
CA SER A 257 8.83 -69.72 -34.04
C SER A 257 9.76 -69.92 -35.25
N ILE A 258 10.95 -69.34 -35.25
CA ILE A 258 11.92 -69.49 -36.35
C ILE A 258 12.34 -70.96 -36.45
N THR A 259 12.77 -71.59 -35.35
CA THR A 259 13.24 -72.98 -35.36
C THR A 259 12.16 -73.98 -35.78
N THR A 260 10.89 -73.78 -35.41
CA THR A 260 9.77 -74.64 -35.87
C THR A 260 9.49 -74.43 -37.36
N THR A 261 9.52 -73.20 -37.86
CA THR A 261 9.36 -72.95 -39.30
C THR A 261 10.52 -73.52 -40.13
N GLU A 262 11.76 -73.43 -39.65
CA GLU A 262 12.93 -74.04 -40.30
C GLU A 262 12.89 -75.56 -40.28
N LYS A 263 12.52 -76.17 -39.14
CA LYS A 263 12.30 -77.62 -39.05
C LYS A 263 11.23 -78.09 -40.04
N ALA A 264 10.12 -77.37 -40.15
CA ALA A 264 9.07 -77.68 -41.12
C ALA A 264 9.58 -77.58 -42.56
N LYS A 265 10.34 -76.52 -42.90
CA LYS A 265 10.99 -76.38 -44.22
C LYS A 265 11.90 -77.56 -44.55
N LEU A 266 12.76 -77.96 -43.60
CA LEU A 266 13.67 -79.10 -43.77
C LEU A 266 12.91 -80.43 -43.94
N GLN A 267 11.82 -80.62 -43.20
CA GLN A 267 10.96 -81.80 -43.36
C GLN A 267 10.32 -81.85 -44.74
N PHE A 268 9.76 -80.73 -45.22
CA PHE A 268 9.20 -80.67 -46.57
C PHE A 268 10.27 -80.89 -47.64
N GLU A 269 11.47 -80.32 -47.47
CA GLU A 269 12.56 -80.53 -48.42
C GLU A 269 13.00 -82.01 -48.47
N LEU A 270 13.01 -82.70 -47.33
CA LEU A 270 13.31 -84.12 -47.26
C LEU A 270 12.23 -84.97 -47.93
N GLU A 271 10.95 -84.66 -47.71
CA GLU A 271 9.83 -85.36 -48.35
C GLU A 271 9.83 -85.11 -49.87
N ILE A 272 10.10 -83.88 -50.30
CA ILE A 272 10.28 -83.54 -51.72
C ILE A 272 11.42 -84.37 -52.32
N LYS A 273 12.58 -84.47 -51.65
CA LYS A 273 13.70 -85.30 -52.14
C LYS A 273 13.34 -86.78 -52.20
N LYS A 274 12.52 -87.27 -51.26
CA LYS A 274 12.04 -88.66 -51.25
C LYS A 274 11.10 -88.93 -52.43
N LEU A 275 10.11 -88.07 -52.65
CA LEU A 275 9.19 -88.16 -53.79
C LEU A 275 9.95 -88.10 -55.13
N HIS A 276 10.96 -87.25 -55.27
CA HIS A 276 11.80 -87.23 -56.48
C HIS A 276 12.51 -88.57 -56.71
N ARG A 277 13.08 -89.20 -55.68
CA ARG A 277 13.72 -90.52 -55.81
C ARG A 277 12.71 -91.61 -56.17
N GLU A 278 11.50 -91.54 -55.64
CA GLU A 278 10.41 -92.46 -55.99
C GLU A 278 10.01 -92.27 -57.47
N ILE A 279 9.85 -91.04 -57.93
CA ILE A 279 9.61 -90.71 -59.35
C ILE A 279 10.73 -91.27 -60.23
N GLU A 280 11.99 -91.01 -59.92
CA GLU A 280 13.16 -91.54 -60.66
C GLU A 280 13.18 -93.08 -60.69
N THR A 281 12.69 -93.72 -59.62
CA THR A 281 12.59 -95.19 -59.56
C THR A 281 11.46 -95.71 -60.43
N CYS A 282 10.27 -95.11 -60.35
CA CYS A 282 9.15 -95.43 -61.24
C CYS A 282 9.48 -95.15 -62.72
N GLU A 283 10.23 -94.09 -63.04
CA GLU A 283 10.68 -93.81 -64.40
C GLU A 283 11.64 -94.89 -64.93
N ARG A 284 12.56 -95.37 -64.08
CA ARG A 284 13.44 -96.49 -64.42
C ARG A 284 12.66 -97.78 -64.63
N GLU A 285 11.69 -98.07 -63.77
CA GLU A 285 10.79 -99.23 -63.88
C GLU A 285 9.97 -99.15 -65.17
N LEU A 286 9.34 -98.00 -65.46
CA LEU A 286 8.58 -97.75 -66.68
C LEU A 286 9.45 -97.92 -67.94
N ASN A 287 10.69 -97.42 -67.92
CA ASN A 287 11.61 -97.61 -69.03
C ASN A 287 12.03 -99.07 -69.22
N ALA A 288 12.25 -99.81 -68.12
CA ALA A 288 12.52 -101.23 -68.17
C ALA A 288 11.33 -102.02 -68.73
N GLU A 289 10.11 -101.66 -68.32
CA GLU A 289 8.88 -102.27 -68.81
C GLU A 289 8.61 -101.94 -70.29
N LYS A 290 8.82 -100.69 -70.72
CA LYS A 290 8.78 -100.30 -72.15
C LYS A 290 9.79 -101.10 -72.98
N LEU A 291 11.01 -101.27 -72.47
CA LEU A 291 12.05 -102.06 -73.14
C LEU A 291 11.65 -103.53 -73.22
N GLN A 292 11.05 -104.07 -72.16
CA GLN A 292 10.53 -105.42 -72.14
C GLN A 292 9.37 -105.59 -73.14
N HIS A 293 8.40 -104.69 -73.13
CA HIS A 293 7.29 -104.68 -74.10
C HIS A 293 7.78 -104.59 -75.55
N ALA A 294 8.82 -103.81 -75.83
CA ALA A 294 9.43 -103.75 -77.16
C ALA A 294 10.06 -105.09 -77.58
N ARG A 295 10.67 -105.83 -76.64
CA ARG A 295 11.16 -107.20 -76.90
C ARG A 295 10.00 -108.16 -77.15
N ASP A 296 8.95 -108.08 -76.33
CA ASP A 296 7.78 -108.95 -76.44
C ASP A 296 7.03 -108.71 -77.76
N LEU A 297 6.85 -107.45 -78.17
CA LEU A 297 6.32 -107.08 -79.49
C LEU A 297 7.16 -107.68 -80.63
N LYS A 298 8.49 -107.60 -80.53
CA LYS A 298 9.39 -108.18 -81.53
C LYS A 298 9.29 -109.71 -81.56
N ALA A 299 9.17 -110.36 -80.42
CA ALA A 299 8.94 -111.80 -80.31
C ALA A 299 7.58 -112.21 -80.90
N LEU A 300 6.52 -111.47 -80.60
CA LEU A 300 5.19 -111.65 -81.20
C LEU A 300 5.22 -111.43 -82.71
N GLU A 301 6.00 -110.47 -83.22
CA GLU A 301 6.14 -110.26 -84.66
C GLU A 301 6.90 -111.39 -85.34
N VAL A 302 7.95 -111.95 -84.70
CA VAL A 302 8.61 -113.17 -85.15
C VAL A 302 7.63 -114.34 -85.19
N LEU A 303 6.80 -114.52 -84.15
CA LEU A 303 5.75 -115.53 -84.13
C LEU A 303 4.72 -115.28 -85.24
N ARG A 304 4.25 -114.03 -85.42
CA ARG A 304 3.31 -113.67 -86.49
C ARG A 304 3.88 -113.97 -87.87
N LYS A 305 5.17 -113.69 -88.09
CA LYS A 305 5.90 -114.07 -89.31
C LYS A 305 5.99 -115.58 -89.47
N HIS A 306 6.33 -116.32 -88.41
CA HIS A 306 6.35 -117.79 -88.39
C HIS A 306 4.98 -118.39 -88.75
N PHE A 307 3.90 -117.91 -88.12
CA PHE A 307 2.54 -118.35 -88.42
C PHE A 307 2.02 -117.91 -89.79
N ALA A 308 2.46 -116.77 -90.31
CA ALA A 308 2.17 -116.34 -91.68
C ALA A 308 2.98 -117.13 -92.73
N SER A 309 4.13 -117.68 -92.36
CA SER A 309 4.96 -118.55 -93.21
C SER A 309 4.61 -120.03 -93.13
N LEU A 310 3.64 -120.43 -92.28
CA LEU A 310 3.10 -121.78 -92.24
C LEU A 310 2.13 -121.98 -93.43
N PRO A 311 2.29 -123.04 -94.24
CA PRO A 311 1.40 -123.31 -95.37
C PRO A 311 -0.02 -123.67 -94.92
N LEU A 312 -1.00 -123.15 -95.66
CA LEU A 312 -2.42 -123.46 -95.55
C LEU A 312 -2.64 -124.98 -95.66
N SER A 313 -2.71 -125.68 -94.53
CA SER A 313 -3.13 -127.08 -94.48
C SER A 313 -4.31 -127.23 -93.51
N LYS A 314 -5.46 -127.53 -94.11
CA LYS A 314 -6.68 -128.14 -93.56
C LYS A 314 -7.14 -127.69 -92.17
N LEU A 315 -8.24 -126.94 -92.20
CA LEU A 315 -9.29 -126.88 -91.18
C LEU A 315 -9.56 -128.27 -90.55
N PRO A 316 -9.71 -128.32 -89.22
CA PRO A 316 -10.81 -129.09 -88.64
C PRO A 316 -11.69 -128.17 -87.76
N ASN A 317 -12.97 -128.15 -88.10
CA ASN A 317 -14.04 -127.64 -87.25
C ASN A 317 -13.98 -128.25 -85.85
N SER A 318 -13.83 -127.42 -84.81
CA SER A 318 -14.50 -127.58 -83.50
C SER A 318 -14.10 -126.47 -82.52
N PHE A 319 -14.60 -125.25 -82.75
CA PHE A 319 -14.74 -124.28 -81.67
C PHE A 319 -16.20 -124.28 -81.19
N GLN A 320 -16.45 -125.12 -80.19
CA GLN A 320 -17.55 -124.91 -79.27
C GLN A 320 -16.92 -124.57 -77.92
N ILE A 321 -16.74 -123.28 -77.64
CA ILE A 321 -16.54 -122.79 -76.28
C ILE A 321 -17.82 -122.03 -75.94
N LYS A 322 -18.56 -122.63 -75.02
CA LYS A 322 -19.71 -122.02 -74.36
C LYS A 322 -19.20 -120.81 -73.57
N TYR A 323 -19.74 -119.64 -73.86
CA TYR A 323 -19.75 -118.56 -72.89
C TYR A 323 -20.66 -118.99 -71.73
N LEU A 324 -20.12 -118.98 -70.52
CA LEU A 324 -20.89 -118.86 -69.31
C LEU A 324 -20.44 -117.56 -68.66
N ASP A 325 -21.31 -116.56 -68.80
CA ASP A 325 -21.34 -115.37 -67.98
C ASP A 325 -21.47 -115.73 -66.50
N SER A 326 -20.66 -115.09 -65.67
CA SER A 326 -21.03 -114.52 -64.36
C SER A 326 -19.94 -113.56 -63.90
#